data_AF-A0A2M8WTC1-F1
#
_entry.id   AF-A0A2M8WTC1-F1
#
_cell.length_a   1.000
_cell.length_b   1.000
_cell.length_c   1.000
_cell.angle_alpha   90.00
_cell.angle_beta   90.00
_cell.angle_gamma   90.00
#
_symmetry.space_group_name_H-M   'P 1'
#
loop_
_entity.id
_entity.type
_entity.pdbx_description
1 polymer ?
#
loop_
_entity_poly.entity_id
_entity_poly.type
_entity_poly.pdbx_seq_one_letter_code
_entity_poly.pdbx_strand_id
1 'polypeptide(L)' 'MERRFIDTTERLAAVVAEQRRTKHLTQVELAAKANGGRRFIVDLEAGRPRAELAATRTT' A
#
# COMPACT_ATOMS: atom_id res chain seq x y z
N MET A 1 -3.11 -1.30 -21.31
CA MET A 1 -2.37 -1.01 -20.06
C MET A 1 -0.93 -1.43 -20.27
N GLU A 2 0.02 -0.52 -20.08
CA GLU A 2 1.44 -0.83 -20.15
C GLU A 2 1.87 -1.61 -18.89
N ARG A 3 2.68 -2.66 -19.04
CA ARG A 3 3.17 -3.47 -17.92
C ARG A 3 4.46 -2.84 -17.40
N ARG A 4 4.43 -2.27 -16.20
CA ARG A 4 5.61 -1.72 -15.52
C ARG A 4 6.13 -2.73 -14.50
N PHE A 5 7.39 -3.13 -14.61
CA PHE A 5 8.06 -3.94 -13.60
C PHE A 5 8.51 -3.05 -12.43
N ILE A 6 8.36 -3.57 -11.21
CA ILE A 6 8.76 -2.94 -9.95
C ILE A 6 9.63 -3.95 -9.20
N ASP A 7 10.89 -3.61 -9.00
CA ASP A 7 11.95 -4.50 -8.52
C ASP A 7 12.54 -4.08 -7.17
N THR A 8 12.14 -2.90 -6.67
CA THR A 8 12.65 -2.30 -5.44
C THR A 8 11.49 -1.87 -4.55
N THR A 9 11.73 -1.93 -3.25
CA THR A 9 10.75 -1.55 -2.21
C THR A 9 10.41 -0.07 -2.27
N GLU A 10 11.39 0.77 -2.61
CA GLU A 10 11.24 2.23 -2.73
C GLU A 10 10.35 2.57 -3.94
N ARG A 11 10.54 1.87 -5.06
CA ARG A 11 9.73 2.06 -6.27
C ARG A 11 8.31 1.57 -6.07
N LEU A 12 8.13 0.47 -5.33
CA LEU A 12 6.79 0.00 -4.95
C LEU A 12 6.09 1.03 -4.05
N ALA A 13 6.78 1.51 -3.01
CA ALA A 13 6.26 2.52 -2.09
C ALA A 13 5.83 3.80 -2.82
N ALA A 14 6.68 4.30 -3.73
CA ALA A 14 6.39 5.49 -4.52
C ALA A 14 5.16 5.31 -5.40
N VAL A 15 5.04 4.17 -6.11
CA VAL A 15 3.88 3.89 -6.97
C VAL A 15 2.59 3.78 -6.15
N VAL A 16 2.62 3.13 -5.00
CA VAL A 16 1.45 3.01 -4.13
C VAL A 16 1.02 4.38 -3.60
N ALA A 17 1.97 5.17 -3.08
CA ALA A 17 1.69 6.51 -2.56
C ALA A 17 1.18 7.47 -3.64
N GLU A 18 1.76 7.42 -4.84
CA GLU A 18 1.31 8.19 -6.01
C GLU A 18 -0.13 7.84 -6.35
N GLN A 19 -0.42 6.55 -6.55
CA GLN A 19 -1.77 6.10 -6.92
C GLN A 19 -2.81 6.39 -5.85
N ARG A 20 -2.43 6.29 -4.57
CA ARG A 20 -3.30 6.68 -3.45
C ARG A 20 -3.65 8.17 -3.51
N ARG A 21 -2.65 9.03 -3.74
CA ARG A 21 -2.83 10.50 -3.81
C ARG A 21 -3.65 10.91 -5.02
N THR A 22 -3.42 10.31 -6.19
CA THR A 22 -4.19 10.55 -7.42
C THR A 22 -5.66 10.19 -7.26
N LYS A 23 -5.97 9.22 -6.39
CA LYS A 23 -7.34 8.82 -6.04
C LYS A 23 -7.91 9.58 -4.85
N HIS A 24 -7.20 10.58 -4.32
CA HIS A 24 -7.57 11.37 -3.15
C HIS A 24 -7.89 10.54 -1.91
N LEU A 25 -7.18 9.42 -1.72
CA LEU A 25 -7.38 8.55 -0.57
C LEU A 25 -6.36 8.86 0.53
N THR A 26 -6.80 8.79 1.78
CA THR A 26 -5.93 8.64 2.94
C THR A 26 -5.40 7.20 3.03
N GLN A 27 -4.35 6.98 3.81
CA GLN A 27 -3.82 5.63 4.05
C GLN A 27 -4.85 4.71 4.72
N VAL A 28 -5.74 5.26 5.56
CA VAL A 28 -6.81 4.51 6.23
C VAL A 28 -7.86 4.06 5.21
N GLU A 29 -8.27 4.94 4.31
CA GLU A 29 -9.24 4.60 3.27
C GLU A 29 -8.67 3.59 2.26
N LEU A 30 -7.39 3.71 1.90
CA LEU A 30 -6.72 2.70 1.07
C LEU A 30 -6.70 1.35 1.78
N ALA A 31 -6.34 1.31 3.06
CA ALA A 31 -6.32 0.08 3.84
C ALA A 31 -7.70 -0.59 3.89
N ALA A 32 -8.75 0.18 4.17
CA ALA A 32 -10.12 -0.31 4.18
C ALA A 32 -10.55 -0.87 2.81
N LYS A 33 -10.25 -0.16 1.72
CA LYS A 33 -10.56 -0.62 0.35
C LYS A 33 -9.77 -1.86 -0.07
N ALA A 34 -8.56 -2.05 0.47
CA ALA A 34 -7.70 -3.19 0.20
C ALA A 34 -7.92 -4.37 1.16
N ASN A 35 -8.90 -4.28 2.07
CA ASN A 35 -9.12 -5.24 3.16
C ASN A 35 -7.87 -5.50 4.03
N GLY A 36 -6.98 -4.51 4.12
CA GLY A 36 -5.73 -4.58 4.87
C GLY A 36 -5.72 -3.68 6.12
N GLY A 37 -4.73 -3.88 6.98
CA GLY A 37 -4.52 -3.01 8.14
C GLY A 37 -3.86 -1.68 7.75
N ARG A 38 -4.22 -0.58 8.44
CA ARG A 38 -3.54 0.73 8.26
C ARG A 38 -2.02 0.61 8.40
N ARG A 39 -1.55 -0.18 9.37
CA ARG A 39 -0.12 -0.41 9.63
C ARG A 39 0.60 -0.96 8.40
N PHE A 40 -0.04 -1.89 7.68
CA PHE A 40 0.51 -2.43 6.44
C PHE A 40 0.71 -1.35 5.38
N ILE A 41 -0.29 -0.48 5.14
CA ILE A 41 -0.16 0.62 4.17
C ILE A 41 0.92 1.62 4.59
N VAL A 42 1.02 1.93 5.88
CA VAL A 42 2.08 2.80 6.41
C VAL A 42 3.47 2.20 6.16
N ASP A 43 3.67 0.93 6.49
CA ASP A 43 4.96 0.26 6.32
C ASP A 43 5.31 0.05 4.84
N LEU A 44 4.31 -0.21 4.00
CA LEU A 44 4.44 -0.33 2.55
C LEU A 44 4.87 1.01 1.91
N GLU A 45 4.20 2.12 2.25
CA GLU A 45 4.55 3.44 1.72
C GLU A 45 5.84 4.02 2.31
N ALA A 46 6.29 3.49 3.45
CA ALA A 46 7.61 3.79 4.01
C ALA A 46 8.74 3.01 3.30
N GLY A 47 8.42 2.10 2.37
CA GLY A 47 9.41 1.29 1.67
C GLY A 47 10.07 0.23 2.55
N ARG A 48 9.39 -0.23 3.62
CA ARG A 48 9.95 -1.29 4.47
C ARG A 48 10.16 -2.57 3.64
N PRO A 49 11.33 -3.23 3.73
CA PRO A 49 11.58 -4.50 3.06
C PRO A 49 10.62 -5.64 3.45
N ARG A 50 10.00 -5.52 4.63
CA ARG A 50 8.94 -6.42 5.10
C ARG A 50 7.77 -5.58 5.60
N ALA A 51 6.69 -5.57 4.82
CA ALA A 51 5.38 -5.10 5.22
C ALA A 51 4.42 -6.29 5.13
N GLU A 52 3.86 -6.72 6.26
CA GLU A 52 3.03 -7.93 6.32
C GLU A 52 1.56 -7.56 6.43
N LEU A 53 0.73 -8.24 5.63
CA LEU A 53 -0.71 -8.20 5.76
C LEU A 53 -1.10 -9.06 6.97
N ALA A 54 -1.41 -8.42 8.09
CA ALA A 54 -2.11 -9.11 9.15
C ALA A 54 -3.48 -9.55 8.63
N ALA A 55 -3.90 -10.78 8.97
CA ALA A 55 -5.25 -11.24 8.67
C ALA A 55 -6.25 -10.31 9.37
N THR A 56 -7.00 -9.54 8.59
CA THR A 56 -8.12 -8.75 9.12
C THR A 56 -9.17 -9.74 9.60
N ARG A 57 -9.31 -9.93 10.92
CA ARG A 57 -10.44 -10.68 11.48
C ARG A 57 -11.69 -9.84 11.26
N THR A 58 -12.43 -10.13 10.20
CA THR A 58 -13.80 -9.64 10.04
C THR A 58 -14.67 -10.45 11.01
N THR A 59 -14.93 -9.89 12.20
CA THR A 59 -16.00 -10.36 13.09
C THR A 59 -17.36 -9.94 12.56
#